data_AF-M0K4Y3-F1
#
_entry.id   AF-M0K4Y3-F1
#
_cell.length_a   1.000
_cell.length_b   1.000
_cell.length_c   1.000
_cell.angle_alpha   90.00
_cell.angle_beta   90.00
_cell.angle_gamma   90.00
#
_symmetry.space_group_name_H-M   'P 1'
#
loop_
_entity.id
_entity.type
_entity.pdbx_description
1 polymer ?
#
loop_
_entity_poly.entity_id
_entity_poly.type
_entity_poly.pdbx_seq_one_letter_code
_entity_poly.pdbx_strand_id
1 'polypeptide(L)'
;MAHLNDDERGQIILIAALALAVTFIGLALVVNSAIYTQNLASRGEVAGSNDALEMRAMVEANIGQGIVAANRYNYSTQSALETSVRESVRTTSTQTERQRVTSGTLVNVTLAGSPTYGTRIAQTNMSLFESGEATPSANWTVRERVTRPGDGTNATRRFVINATQLPSSGSEFVVTTNGTGGNPKWMMRIWGDVGPSGTVNVEVDTPSGTQTCAVPIEEPYAHIDVTGGTVQGEPCLALQGGSFDGRFAHGVGDEYNITYESGDQIKGNYSMVVRDSTPANTLDTAPASPFSTTAVYNATVRYRYDTSNLRYEAKIRVAPGEPDAS
;
A
#
# COMPACT_ATOMS: atom_id res chain seq x y z
N MET A 1 -65.27 -65.76 -36.43
CA MET A 1 -65.08 -64.30 -36.57
C MET A 1 -64.64 -63.76 -35.21
N ALA A 2 -63.69 -62.83 -35.23
CA ALA A 2 -62.84 -62.38 -34.12
C ALA A 2 -63.55 -61.62 -32.98
N HIS A 3 -63.00 -61.63 -31.75
CA HIS A 3 -62.26 -60.48 -31.16
C HIS A 3 -61.89 -60.69 -29.66
N LEU A 4 -60.57 -60.62 -29.40
CA LEU A 4 -59.80 -60.01 -28.30
C LEU A 4 -60.25 -60.13 -26.81
N ASN A 5 -59.28 -60.52 -25.96
CA ASN A 5 -59.01 -59.85 -24.68
C ASN A 5 -57.50 -59.99 -24.36
N ASP A 6 -56.69 -59.37 -25.21
CA ASP A 6 -55.24 -59.14 -25.00
C ASP A 6 -54.98 -57.70 -24.49
N ASP A 7 -56.04 -56.92 -24.22
CA ASP A 7 -55.97 -55.46 -23.95
C ASP A 7 -55.63 -55.08 -22.49
N GLU A 8 -55.82 -55.97 -21.50
CA GLU A 8 -55.57 -55.62 -20.09
C GLU A 8 -54.07 -55.54 -19.74
N ARG A 9 -53.21 -56.33 -20.40
CA ARG A 9 -51.75 -56.31 -20.14
C ARG A 9 -51.07 -55.11 -20.77
N GLY A 10 -51.53 -54.68 -21.95
CA GLY A 10 -51.05 -53.47 -22.63
C GLY A 10 -51.38 -52.20 -21.84
N GLN A 11 -52.58 -52.13 -21.24
CA GLN A 11 -52.99 -51.00 -20.41
C GLN A 11 -52.20 -50.90 -19.09
N ILE A 12 -51.89 -52.02 -18.43
CA ILE A 12 -51.08 -52.01 -17.19
C ILE A 12 -49.65 -51.53 -17.46
N ILE A 13 -49.05 -51.88 -18.60
CA ILE A 13 -47.72 -51.39 -19.00
C ILE A 13 -47.75 -49.88 -19.28
N LEU A 14 -48.81 -49.38 -19.92
CA LEU A 14 -48.99 -47.95 -20.18
C LEU A 14 -49.15 -47.13 -18.90
N ILE A 15 -49.92 -47.63 -17.93
CA ILE A 15 -50.11 -46.98 -16.63
C ILE A 15 -48.80 -47.00 -15.82
N ALA A 16 -48.08 -48.12 -15.82
CA ALA A 16 -46.79 -48.23 -15.13
C ALA A 16 -45.72 -47.32 -15.77
N ALA A 17 -45.68 -47.23 -17.10
CA ALA A 17 -44.77 -46.35 -17.82
C ALA A 17 -45.08 -44.86 -17.55
N LEU A 18 -46.36 -44.48 -17.50
CA LEU A 18 -46.78 -43.13 -17.16
C LEU A 18 -46.43 -42.78 -15.70
N ALA A 19 -46.67 -43.69 -14.76
CA ALA A 19 -46.32 -43.50 -13.36
C ALA A 19 -44.81 -43.29 -13.18
N LEU A 20 -43.98 -44.10 -13.86
CA LEU A 20 -42.52 -43.93 -13.86
C LEU A 20 -42.11 -42.58 -14.45
N ALA A 21 -42.70 -42.17 -15.58
CA ALA A 21 -42.41 -40.88 -16.20
C ALA A 21 -42.72 -39.72 -15.25
N VAL A 22 -43.87 -39.75 -14.58
CA VAL A 22 -44.26 -38.72 -13.59
C VAL A 22 -43.30 -38.71 -12.40
N THR A 23 -42.87 -39.87 -11.88
CA THR A 23 -41.87 -39.92 -10.80
C THR A 23 -40.52 -39.37 -11.23
N PHE A 24 -40.07 -39.61 -12.46
CA PHE A 24 -38.82 -39.04 -12.97
C PHE A 24 -38.90 -37.54 -13.16
N ILE A 25 -40.04 -37.02 -13.64
CA ILE A 25 -40.27 -35.58 -13.74
C ILE A 25 -40.28 -34.94 -12.34
N GLY A 26 -40.95 -35.56 -11.36
CA GLY A 26 -40.96 -35.11 -9.98
C GLY A 26 -39.55 -35.12 -9.35
N LEU A 27 -38.80 -36.20 -9.58
CA LEU A 27 -37.41 -36.32 -9.13
C LEU A 27 -36.52 -35.25 -9.79
N ALA A 28 -36.68 -35.02 -11.10
CA ALA A 28 -35.94 -33.99 -11.83
C ALA A 28 -36.26 -32.59 -11.31
N LEU A 29 -37.53 -32.29 -10.99
CA LEU A 29 -37.93 -31.01 -10.39
C LEU A 29 -37.33 -30.83 -8.99
N VAL A 30 -37.32 -31.86 -8.15
CA VAL A 30 -36.72 -31.82 -6.82
C VAL A 30 -35.20 -31.68 -6.90
N VAL A 31 -34.54 -32.43 -7.78
CA VAL A 31 -33.08 -32.34 -8.00
C VAL A 31 -32.71 -30.96 -8.55
N ASN A 32 -33.44 -30.45 -9.55
CA ASN A 32 -33.21 -29.11 -10.08
C ASN A 32 -33.44 -28.02 -9.03
N SER A 33 -34.43 -28.20 -8.14
CA SER A 33 -34.69 -27.27 -7.04
C SER A 33 -33.58 -27.33 -5.99
N ALA A 34 -33.14 -28.52 -5.58
CA ALA A 34 -32.07 -28.71 -4.59
C ALA A 34 -30.73 -28.17 -5.11
N ILE A 35 -30.41 -28.37 -6.39
CA ILE A 35 -29.23 -27.79 -7.05
C ILE A 35 -29.34 -26.26 -7.07
N TYR A 36 -30.52 -25.70 -7.30
CA TYR A 36 -30.72 -24.24 -7.27
C TYR A 36 -30.50 -23.67 -5.87
N THR A 37 -30.99 -24.33 -4.81
CA THR A 37 -30.80 -23.89 -3.42
C THR A 37 -29.35 -24.02 -2.95
N GLN A 38 -28.66 -25.11 -3.32
CA GLN A 38 -27.24 -25.29 -3.00
C GLN A 38 -26.35 -24.27 -3.72
N ASN A 39 -26.66 -23.95 -4.99
CA ASN A 39 -25.96 -22.90 -5.72
C ASN A 39 -26.18 -21.51 -5.12
N LEU A 40 -27.35 -21.23 -4.55
CA LEU A 40 -27.64 -19.93 -3.92
C LEU A 40 -26.90 -19.76 -2.59
N ALA A 41 -26.84 -20.80 -1.75
CA ALA A 41 -26.14 -20.77 -0.46
C ALA A 41 -24.62 -20.61 -0.63
N SER A 42 -24.02 -21.35 -1.58
CA SER A 42 -22.60 -21.24 -1.90
C SER A 42 -22.21 -19.88 -2.47
N ARG A 43 -23.05 -19.29 -3.34
CA ARG A 43 -22.79 -17.96 -3.91
C ARG A 43 -22.93 -16.83 -2.89
N GLY A 44 -23.83 -16.95 -1.91
CA GLY A 44 -23.98 -15.97 -0.83
C GLY A 44 -22.79 -15.92 0.13
N GLU A 45 -22.19 -17.06 0.45
CA GLU A 45 -21.00 -17.17 1.32
C GLU A 45 -19.74 -16.62 0.64
N VAL A 46 -19.57 -16.88 -0.66
CA VAL A 46 -18.45 -16.34 -1.48
C VAL A 46 -18.61 -14.84 -1.72
N ALA A 47 -19.84 -14.35 -1.97
CA ALA A 47 -20.09 -12.91 -2.19
C ALA A 47 -19.84 -12.08 -0.92
N GLY A 48 -20.24 -12.55 0.27
CA GLY A 48 -20.03 -11.84 1.53
C GLY A 48 -18.56 -11.74 1.95
N SER A 49 -17.75 -12.75 1.61
CA SER A 49 -16.31 -12.76 1.88
C SER A 49 -15.55 -11.77 1.00
N ASN A 50 -15.87 -11.71 -0.30
CA ASN A 50 -15.24 -10.74 -1.21
C ASN A 50 -15.56 -9.29 -0.84
N ASP A 51 -16.82 -9.00 -0.46
CA ASP A 51 -17.21 -7.65 -0.02
C ASP A 51 -16.49 -7.26 1.30
N ALA A 52 -16.32 -8.20 2.23
CA ALA A 52 -15.58 -7.94 3.47
C ALA A 52 -14.10 -7.62 3.21
N LEU A 53 -13.48 -8.24 2.19
CA LEU A 53 -12.09 -7.98 1.79
C LEU A 53 -11.95 -6.64 1.04
N GLU A 54 -12.86 -6.33 0.12
CA GLU A 54 -12.90 -5.04 -0.57
C GLU A 54 -13.07 -3.88 0.43
N MET A 55 -14.01 -4.05 1.37
CA MET A 55 -14.24 -3.07 2.43
C MET A 55 -13.02 -2.93 3.35
N ARG A 56 -12.32 -4.04 3.65
CA ARG A 56 -11.05 -4.00 4.37
C ARG A 56 -10.00 -3.16 3.64
N ALA A 57 -9.83 -3.35 2.32
CA ALA A 57 -8.88 -2.58 1.53
C ALA A 57 -9.23 -1.08 1.50
N MET A 58 -10.52 -0.73 1.40
CA MET A 58 -11.00 0.64 1.48
C MET A 58 -10.73 1.28 2.86
N VAL A 59 -10.98 0.55 3.95
CA VAL A 59 -10.68 1.01 5.32
C VAL A 59 -9.19 1.27 5.48
N GLU A 60 -8.35 0.35 5.02
CA GLU A 60 -6.90 0.47 5.06
C GLU A 60 -6.41 1.71 4.28
N ALA A 61 -6.93 1.92 3.07
CA ALA A 61 -6.60 3.10 2.25
C ALA A 61 -7.03 4.41 2.94
N ASN A 62 -8.25 4.49 3.46
CA ASN A 62 -8.78 5.70 4.12
C ASN A 62 -8.00 6.06 5.39
N ILE A 63 -7.68 5.07 6.22
CA ILE A 63 -6.85 5.28 7.41
C ILE A 63 -5.44 5.69 7.00
N GLY A 64 -4.89 5.07 5.95
CA GLY A 64 -3.60 5.43 5.38
C GLY A 64 -3.54 6.91 5.00
N GLN A 65 -4.58 7.43 4.32
CA GLN A 65 -4.68 8.86 4.00
C GLN A 65 -4.80 9.73 5.25
N GLY A 66 -5.54 9.29 6.27
CA GLY A 66 -5.63 9.97 7.56
C GLY A 66 -4.27 10.11 8.26
N ILE A 67 -3.46 9.05 8.27
CA ILE A 67 -2.08 9.07 8.81
C ILE A 67 -1.19 10.03 7.99
N VAL A 68 -1.30 10.00 6.66
CA VAL A 68 -0.54 10.91 5.78
C VAL A 68 -0.91 12.37 6.06
N ALA A 69 -2.20 12.67 6.19
CA ALA A 69 -2.69 14.01 6.49
C ALA A 69 -2.23 14.48 7.88
N ALA A 70 -2.34 13.61 8.90
CA ALA A 70 -1.86 13.92 10.25
C ALA A 70 -0.37 14.28 10.23
N ASN A 71 0.47 13.47 9.60
CA ASN A 71 1.91 13.75 9.51
C ASN A 71 2.25 14.98 8.65
N ARG A 72 1.40 15.36 7.70
CA ARG A 72 1.64 16.49 6.80
C ARG A 72 1.30 17.82 7.46
N TYR A 73 0.19 17.87 8.19
CA TYR A 73 -0.39 19.10 8.73
C TYR A 73 -0.20 19.29 10.23
N ASN A 74 0.28 18.27 10.96
CA ASN A 74 0.55 18.35 12.39
C ASN A 74 2.03 18.11 12.68
N TYR A 75 2.70 19.15 13.17
CA TYR A 75 4.12 19.13 13.58
C TYR A 75 4.30 19.08 15.11
N SER A 76 3.21 18.83 15.83
CA SER A 76 3.16 18.91 17.28
C SER A 76 3.54 17.58 17.95
N THR A 77 3.02 17.34 19.14
CA THR A 77 3.36 16.17 19.97
C THR A 77 2.74 14.88 19.44
N GLN A 78 3.27 13.75 19.92
CA GLN A 78 2.70 12.41 19.70
C GLN A 78 1.20 12.34 20.05
N SER A 79 0.79 12.97 21.16
CA SER A 79 -0.63 13.02 21.57
C SER A 79 -1.54 13.74 20.59
N ALA A 80 -1.05 14.82 19.96
CA ALA A 80 -1.81 15.55 18.95
C ALA A 80 -1.95 14.71 17.67
N LEU A 81 -0.86 14.04 17.25
CA LEU A 81 -0.88 13.11 16.12
C LEU A 81 -1.83 11.93 16.35
N GLU A 82 -1.79 11.33 17.54
CA GLU A 82 -2.71 10.23 17.89
C GLU A 82 -4.17 10.68 17.85
N THR A 83 -4.45 11.89 18.33
CA THR A 83 -5.80 12.48 18.27
C THR A 83 -6.26 12.65 16.83
N SER A 84 -5.40 13.17 15.95
CA SER A 84 -5.70 13.31 14.51
C SER A 84 -5.96 11.97 13.82
N VAL A 85 -5.17 10.94 14.14
CA VAL A 85 -5.38 9.58 13.60
C VAL A 85 -6.68 8.98 14.14
N ARG A 86 -6.97 9.13 15.43
CA ARG A 86 -8.21 8.65 16.05
C ARG A 86 -9.45 9.29 15.42
N GLU A 87 -9.40 10.58 15.12
CA GLU A 87 -10.49 11.28 14.43
C GLU A 87 -10.66 10.80 12.99
N SER A 88 -9.55 10.52 12.29
CA SER A 88 -9.57 9.95 10.94
C SER A 88 -10.22 8.55 10.93
N VAL A 89 -9.89 7.71 11.91
CA VAL A 89 -10.52 6.38 12.09
C VAL A 89 -12.01 6.52 12.39
N ARG A 90 -12.41 7.42 13.28
CA ARG A 90 -13.81 7.69 13.62
C ARG A 90 -14.62 8.16 12.42
N THR A 91 -14.04 9.07 11.64
CA THR A 91 -14.64 9.57 10.39
C THR A 91 -14.84 8.43 9.40
N THR A 92 -13.83 7.58 9.22
CA THR A 92 -13.89 6.41 8.33
C THR A 92 -14.98 5.43 8.77
N SER A 93 -15.07 5.11 10.06
CA SER A 93 -16.13 4.23 10.61
C SER A 93 -17.52 4.84 10.34
N THR A 94 -17.70 6.12 10.65
CA THR A 94 -19.01 6.80 10.50
C THR A 94 -19.45 6.86 9.03
N GLN A 95 -18.53 7.14 8.10
CA GLN A 95 -18.84 7.17 6.67
C GLN A 95 -19.23 5.78 6.16
N THR A 96 -18.46 4.75 6.57
CA THR A 96 -18.72 3.38 6.14
C THR A 96 -20.05 2.87 6.69
N GLU A 97 -20.33 3.09 7.98
CA GLU A 97 -21.59 2.71 8.61
C GLU A 97 -22.78 3.33 7.85
N ARG A 98 -22.75 4.64 7.59
CA ARG A 98 -23.84 5.34 6.89
C ARG A 98 -24.11 4.79 5.48
N GLN A 99 -23.05 4.44 4.74
CA GLN A 99 -23.18 3.90 3.38
C GLN A 99 -23.73 2.48 3.35
N ARG A 100 -23.58 1.72 4.45
CA ARG A 100 -23.88 0.28 4.50
C ARG A 100 -25.09 -0.09 5.38
N VAL A 101 -25.64 0.87 6.13
CA VAL A 101 -26.92 0.68 6.86
C VAL A 101 -28.04 0.24 5.92
N THR A 102 -28.11 0.78 4.70
CA THR A 102 -29.12 0.39 3.71
C THR A 102 -28.93 -1.02 3.13
N SER A 103 -27.72 -1.57 3.20
CA SER A 103 -27.42 -2.93 2.73
C SER A 103 -27.46 -3.99 3.84
N GLY A 104 -27.84 -3.62 5.07
CA GLY A 104 -27.86 -4.55 6.21
C GLY A 104 -26.47 -4.97 6.69
N THR A 105 -25.44 -4.19 6.35
CA THR A 105 -24.04 -4.46 6.69
C THR A 105 -23.57 -3.44 7.71
N LEU A 106 -22.97 -3.91 8.81
CA LEU A 106 -22.35 -3.07 9.83
C LEU A 106 -20.84 -3.21 9.75
N VAL A 107 -20.15 -2.10 9.54
CA VAL A 107 -18.69 -2.03 9.54
C VAL A 107 -18.25 -1.13 10.68
N ASN A 108 -17.47 -1.66 11.61
CA ASN A 108 -16.94 -0.90 12.73
C ASN A 108 -15.41 -0.94 12.70
N VAL A 109 -14.81 0.24 12.82
CA VAL A 109 -13.36 0.41 12.82
C VAL A 109 -12.91 1.17 14.05
N THR A 110 -12.00 0.58 14.82
CA THR A 110 -11.45 1.20 16.04
C THR A 110 -9.93 1.11 16.06
N LEU A 111 -9.27 2.13 16.62
CA LEU A 111 -7.83 2.11 16.84
C LEU A 111 -7.48 1.06 17.91
N ALA A 112 -6.54 0.17 17.60
CA ALA A 112 -6.09 -0.89 18.48
C ALA A 112 -4.73 -0.53 19.10
N GLY A 113 -4.75 0.03 20.32
CA GLY A 113 -3.55 0.47 21.02
C GLY A 113 -3.02 1.82 20.52
N SER A 114 -1.80 2.16 20.93
CA SER A 114 -1.11 3.37 20.47
C SER A 114 -0.45 3.15 19.10
N PRO A 115 -0.42 4.16 18.21
CA PRO A 115 0.31 4.08 16.96
C PRO A 115 1.82 3.89 17.21
N THR A 116 2.50 3.27 16.26
CA THR A 116 3.97 3.29 16.23
C THR A 116 4.42 4.63 15.67
N TYR A 117 5.21 5.36 16.44
CA TYR A 117 5.77 6.65 16.03
C TYR A 117 7.06 6.48 15.22
N GLY A 118 7.44 7.56 14.57
CA GLY A 118 8.70 7.69 13.86
C GLY A 118 9.02 9.16 13.61
N THR A 119 9.90 9.40 12.65
CA THR A 119 10.33 10.74 12.24
C THR A 119 9.99 10.95 10.78
N ARG A 120 9.28 12.05 10.48
CA ARG A 120 9.12 12.53 9.12
C ARG A 120 10.25 13.49 8.80
N ILE A 121 10.98 13.22 7.73
CA ILE A 121 11.95 14.13 7.12
C ILE A 121 11.32 14.71 5.87
N ALA A 122 11.39 16.02 5.69
CA ALA A 122 10.81 16.65 4.52
C ALA A 122 11.48 17.98 4.16
N GLN A 123 11.55 18.19 2.85
CA GLN A 123 11.69 19.50 2.23
C GLN A 123 10.34 19.90 1.65
N THR A 124 9.87 21.12 1.89
CA THR A 124 8.52 21.54 1.45
C THR A 124 8.53 22.71 0.47
N ASN A 125 9.62 23.46 0.43
CA ASN A 125 9.94 24.39 -0.64
C ASN A 125 10.42 23.65 -1.90
N MET A 126 10.35 24.31 -3.06
CA MET A 126 10.84 23.78 -4.33
C MET A 126 12.28 24.25 -4.57
N SER A 127 13.22 23.84 -3.71
CA SER A 127 14.63 24.24 -3.72
C SER A 127 15.57 23.08 -4.05
N LEU A 128 16.88 23.35 -4.07
CA LEU A 128 17.93 22.33 -4.13
C LEU A 128 17.83 21.40 -2.91
N PHE A 129 18.37 20.18 -3.01
CA PHE A 129 18.30 19.16 -1.95
C PHE A 129 19.54 19.24 -1.03
N GLU A 130 19.77 20.43 -0.48
CA GLU A 130 20.90 20.72 0.41
C GLU A 130 20.52 20.58 1.89
N SER A 131 21.51 20.40 2.77
CA SER A 131 21.29 20.35 4.22
C SER A 131 20.76 21.68 4.78
N GLY A 132 20.03 21.62 5.89
CA GLY A 132 19.49 22.78 6.63
C GLY A 132 20.50 23.41 7.60
N GLU A 133 21.80 23.26 7.35
CA GLU A 133 22.85 23.83 8.20
C GLU A 133 23.15 25.28 7.80
N ALA A 134 23.83 26.02 8.68
CA ALA A 134 24.22 27.41 8.40
C ALA A 134 25.05 27.55 7.11
N THR A 135 25.77 26.50 6.73
CA THR A 135 26.40 26.35 5.41
C THR A 135 25.84 25.08 4.78
N PRO A 136 24.83 25.19 3.91
CA PRO A 136 24.21 24.04 3.27
C PRO A 136 25.24 23.21 2.49
N SER A 137 25.12 21.89 2.60
CA SER A 137 25.92 20.93 1.83
C SER A 137 25.02 20.15 0.87
N ALA A 138 25.50 19.97 -0.37
CA ALA A 138 24.88 19.09 -1.35
C ALA A 138 25.09 17.60 -1.02
N ASN A 139 26.12 17.28 -0.24
CA ASN A 139 26.47 15.93 0.19
C ASN A 139 26.28 15.84 1.70
N TRP A 140 25.25 15.13 2.16
CA TRP A 140 24.88 15.17 3.56
C TRP A 140 24.13 13.92 4.03
N THR A 141 24.21 13.66 5.33
CA THR A 141 23.51 12.56 5.98
C THR A 141 22.09 13.00 6.33
N VAL A 142 21.09 12.39 5.70
CA VAL A 142 19.67 12.68 5.92
C VAL A 142 19.20 12.08 7.25
N ARG A 143 19.64 10.86 7.53
CA ARG A 143 19.30 10.18 8.77
C ARG A 143 20.32 9.11 9.14
N GLU A 144 20.55 8.95 10.44
CA GLU A 144 21.45 7.93 10.97
C GLU A 144 20.69 6.80 11.66
N ARG A 145 21.29 5.61 11.65
CA ARG A 145 20.87 4.44 12.43
C ARG A 145 19.38 4.12 12.29
N VAL A 146 18.87 4.17 11.06
CA VAL A 146 17.51 3.74 10.76
C VAL A 146 17.42 2.23 11.01
N THR A 147 16.55 1.81 11.93
CA THR A 147 16.48 0.41 12.40
C THR A 147 15.22 -0.30 11.90
N ARG A 148 15.39 -1.38 11.12
CA ARG A 148 14.34 -2.37 10.80
C ARG A 148 13.96 -3.12 12.06
N PRO A 149 12.67 -3.35 12.34
CA PRO A 149 12.32 -4.27 13.40
C PRO A 149 12.65 -5.70 12.97
N GLY A 150 12.96 -6.54 13.95
CA GLY A 150 13.23 -7.97 13.72
C GLY A 150 12.02 -8.80 13.27
N ASP A 151 10.92 -8.16 12.88
CA ASP A 151 9.72 -8.79 12.31
C ASP A 151 9.74 -8.84 10.77
N GLY A 152 10.83 -8.39 10.14
CA GLY A 152 11.00 -8.36 8.69
C GLY A 152 10.31 -7.17 8.00
N THR A 153 9.66 -6.27 8.74
CA THR A 153 9.05 -5.08 8.15
C THR A 153 10.08 -4.00 7.81
N ASN A 154 9.71 -3.11 6.89
CA ASN A 154 10.54 -1.98 6.52
C ASN A 154 10.58 -0.91 7.64
N ALA A 155 11.63 -0.09 7.62
CA ALA A 155 11.83 1.03 8.55
C ALA A 155 11.71 2.41 7.90
N THR A 156 11.50 2.45 6.58
CA THR A 156 11.29 3.67 5.80
C THR A 156 10.07 3.47 4.91
N ARG A 157 9.22 4.49 4.86
CA ARG A 157 8.00 4.49 4.04
C ARG A 157 7.73 5.86 3.44
N ARG A 158 6.93 5.87 2.39
CA ARG A 158 6.47 7.08 1.69
C ARG A 158 7.64 7.99 1.37
N PHE A 159 8.74 7.43 0.89
CA PHE A 159 9.84 8.21 0.37
C PHE A 159 9.46 8.65 -1.05
N VAL A 160 9.08 9.91 -1.17
CA VAL A 160 8.59 10.51 -2.40
C VAL A 160 9.41 11.74 -2.72
N ILE A 161 9.80 11.87 -3.99
CA ILE A 161 10.51 13.01 -4.56
C ILE A 161 9.62 13.62 -5.64
N ASN A 162 9.41 14.94 -5.59
CA ASN A 162 8.84 15.69 -6.71
C ASN A 162 9.92 16.62 -7.26
N ALA A 163 10.52 16.27 -8.39
CA ALA A 163 11.61 17.01 -9.00
C ALA A 163 11.09 17.92 -10.12
N THR A 164 11.42 19.21 -10.06
CA THR A 164 11.18 20.19 -11.15
C THR A 164 12.41 20.42 -12.03
N GLN A 165 13.57 19.97 -11.55
CA GLN A 165 14.82 19.96 -12.30
C GLN A 165 15.56 18.69 -11.90
N LEU A 166 16.05 17.95 -12.88
CA LEU A 166 16.88 16.78 -12.69
C LEU A 166 18.30 17.05 -13.20
N PRO A 167 19.28 16.29 -12.69
CA PRO A 167 20.65 16.39 -13.17
C PRO A 167 20.83 15.76 -14.53
N SER A 168 21.87 16.16 -15.26
CA SER A 168 22.35 15.44 -16.45
C SER A 168 23.07 14.15 -16.07
N SER A 169 23.23 13.24 -17.04
CA SER A 169 24.09 12.06 -16.88
C SER A 169 25.54 12.48 -16.59
N GLY A 170 26.19 11.80 -15.64
CA GLY A 170 27.51 12.11 -15.08
C GLY A 170 27.48 13.04 -13.86
N SER A 171 26.30 13.55 -13.49
CA SER A 171 26.07 14.43 -12.34
C SER A 171 24.86 13.98 -11.51
N GLU A 172 24.57 12.68 -11.53
CA GLU A 172 23.38 12.07 -10.94
C GLU A 172 23.17 12.47 -9.48
N PHE A 173 21.91 12.67 -9.10
CA PHE A 173 21.53 12.78 -7.69
C PHE A 173 21.51 11.39 -7.10
N VAL A 174 22.22 11.19 -6.00
CA VAL A 174 22.44 9.86 -5.42
C VAL A 174 21.82 9.76 -4.03
N VAL A 175 21.05 8.71 -3.81
CA VAL A 175 20.58 8.31 -2.48
C VAL A 175 21.24 7.00 -2.11
N THR A 176 22.01 7.01 -1.05
CA THR A 176 22.70 5.82 -0.56
C THR A 176 22.15 5.40 0.79
N THR A 177 21.90 4.10 0.96
CA THR A 177 21.75 3.50 2.27
C THR A 177 22.90 2.55 2.57
N ASN A 178 23.62 2.85 3.65
CA ASN A 178 24.83 2.12 4.04
C ASN A 178 24.58 1.45 5.39
N GLY A 179 24.76 0.13 5.44
CA GLY A 179 24.70 -0.61 6.69
C GLY A 179 25.84 -0.20 7.63
N THR A 180 25.58 -0.18 8.94
CA THR A 180 26.57 0.25 9.94
C THR A 180 27.74 -0.75 10.12
N GLY A 181 27.65 -1.94 9.52
CA GLY A 181 28.66 -3.01 9.54
C GLY A 181 29.61 -3.07 8.34
N GLY A 182 29.58 -2.10 7.42
CA GLY A 182 30.66 -1.89 6.43
C GLY A 182 30.56 -2.58 5.07
N ASN A 183 29.47 -3.31 4.76
CA ASN A 183 28.97 -3.69 3.41
C ASN A 183 27.83 -4.68 3.63
N PRO A 184 26.56 -4.29 3.41
CA PRO A 184 26.06 -3.99 2.06
C PRO A 184 25.51 -2.57 1.92
N LYS A 185 25.51 -2.05 0.68
CA LYS A 185 24.92 -0.74 0.32
C LYS A 185 23.83 -0.90 -0.72
N TRP A 186 22.79 -0.08 -0.60
CA TRP A 186 21.80 0.14 -1.64
C TRP A 186 21.97 1.59 -2.10
N MET A 187 22.05 1.82 -3.40
CA MET A 187 22.38 3.13 -3.96
C MET A 187 21.52 3.40 -5.17
N MET A 188 20.74 4.47 -5.12
CA MET A 188 19.88 4.92 -6.20
C MET A 188 20.47 6.17 -6.83
N ARG A 189 20.53 6.20 -8.16
CA ARG A 189 20.90 7.37 -8.96
C ARG A 189 19.69 7.83 -9.78
N ILE A 190 19.51 9.15 -9.86
CA ILE A 190 18.43 9.76 -10.65
C ILE A 190 19.02 10.84 -11.54
N TRP A 191 18.65 10.85 -12.82
CA TRP A 191 19.01 11.89 -13.79
C TRP A 191 18.02 11.96 -14.96
N GLY A 192 18.16 12.99 -15.78
CA GLY A 192 17.35 13.21 -16.97
C GLY A 192 16.67 14.58 -16.95
N ASP A 193 15.47 14.65 -17.52
CA ASP A 193 14.77 15.91 -17.77
C ASP A 193 13.25 15.75 -17.62
N VAL A 194 12.57 16.88 -17.44
CA VAL A 194 11.10 17.00 -17.36
C VAL A 194 10.58 17.95 -18.44
N GLY A 195 9.29 17.86 -18.76
CA GLY A 195 8.65 18.67 -19.79
C GLY A 195 8.64 17.98 -21.16
N PRO A 196 8.30 18.69 -22.25
CA PRO A 196 8.15 18.07 -23.55
C PRO A 196 9.37 17.24 -23.97
N SER A 197 9.17 15.94 -24.24
CA SER A 197 10.24 14.97 -24.54
C SER A 197 11.24 14.71 -23.39
N GLY A 198 10.89 15.06 -22.16
CA GLY A 198 11.65 14.74 -20.96
C GLY A 198 11.67 13.24 -20.69
N THR A 199 12.74 12.76 -20.06
CA THR A 199 12.86 11.37 -19.63
C THR A 199 13.60 11.34 -18.32
N VAL A 200 13.02 10.66 -17.32
CA VAL A 200 13.67 10.40 -16.03
C VAL A 200 14.24 9.00 -16.04
N ASN A 201 15.52 8.90 -15.70
CA ASN A 201 16.23 7.66 -15.54
C ASN A 201 16.49 7.42 -14.06
N VAL A 202 16.23 6.20 -13.62
CA VAL A 202 16.53 5.73 -12.27
C VAL A 202 17.38 4.48 -12.39
N GLU A 203 18.52 4.47 -11.70
CA GLU A 203 19.38 3.30 -11.54
C GLU A 203 19.45 2.94 -10.06
N VAL A 204 19.39 1.65 -9.75
CA VAL A 204 19.58 1.15 -8.39
C VAL A 204 20.63 0.05 -8.39
N ASP A 205 21.72 0.31 -7.68
CA ASP A 205 22.76 -0.66 -7.32
C ASP A 205 22.44 -1.27 -5.97
N THR A 206 22.41 -2.59 -5.92
CA THR A 206 22.24 -3.38 -4.71
C THR A 206 23.38 -4.41 -4.63
N PRO A 207 23.51 -5.13 -3.50
CA PRO A 207 24.42 -6.26 -3.43
C PRO A 207 24.08 -7.41 -4.41
N SER A 208 22.84 -7.47 -4.90
CA SER A 208 22.36 -8.47 -5.87
C SER A 208 22.57 -8.08 -7.34
N GLY A 209 22.92 -6.82 -7.64
CA GLY A 209 23.31 -6.35 -8.97
C GLY A 209 22.91 -4.89 -9.22
N THR A 210 22.67 -4.53 -10.49
CA THR A 210 22.15 -3.21 -10.92
C THR A 210 20.86 -3.35 -11.73
N GLN A 211 19.89 -2.43 -11.54
CA GLN A 211 18.73 -2.26 -12.43
C GLN A 211 18.54 -0.81 -12.83
N THR A 212 17.91 -0.62 -13.97
CA THR A 212 17.59 0.70 -14.52
C THR A 212 16.13 0.75 -14.98
N CYS A 213 15.53 1.93 -14.92
CA CYS A 213 14.28 2.24 -15.59
C CYS A 213 14.39 3.63 -16.22
N ALA A 214 13.71 3.82 -17.34
CA ALA A 214 13.60 5.12 -18.02
C ALA A 214 12.12 5.38 -18.28
N VAL A 215 11.61 6.51 -17.79
CA VAL A 215 10.19 6.88 -17.88
C VAL A 215 10.08 8.25 -18.56
N PRO A 216 9.38 8.35 -19.70
CA PRO A 216 9.08 9.63 -20.33
C PRO A 216 8.23 10.52 -19.41
N ILE A 217 8.58 11.80 -19.28
CA ILE A 217 7.90 12.76 -18.41
C ILE A 217 7.55 14.01 -19.22
N GLU A 218 6.28 14.13 -19.62
CA GLU A 218 5.80 15.30 -20.37
C GLU A 218 5.41 16.46 -19.45
N GLU A 219 5.18 16.19 -18.17
CA GLU A 219 4.85 17.18 -17.16
C GLU A 219 6.06 18.05 -16.76
N PRO A 220 5.85 19.28 -16.24
CA PRO A 220 6.93 20.15 -15.79
C PRO A 220 7.59 19.69 -14.46
N TYR A 221 7.24 18.51 -13.98
CA TYR A 221 7.84 17.89 -12.80
C TYR A 221 7.78 16.37 -12.94
N ALA A 222 8.68 15.66 -12.26
CA ALA A 222 8.67 14.21 -12.11
C ALA A 222 8.24 13.83 -10.69
N HIS A 223 7.21 12.99 -10.58
CA HIS A 223 6.82 12.35 -9.32
C HIS A 223 7.50 10.98 -9.19
N ILE A 224 8.39 10.81 -8.22
CA ILE A 224 9.13 9.56 -8.00
C ILE A 224 8.73 9.02 -6.62
N ASP A 225 7.96 7.94 -6.57
CA ASP A 225 7.65 7.22 -5.34
C ASP A 225 8.66 6.07 -5.17
N VAL A 226 9.74 6.36 -4.43
CA VAL A 226 10.88 5.46 -4.23
C VAL A 226 10.44 4.20 -3.48
N THR A 227 9.60 4.36 -2.46
CA THR A 227 9.09 3.22 -1.67
C THR A 227 7.92 2.51 -2.34
N GLY A 228 7.12 3.23 -3.13
CA GLY A 228 6.01 2.68 -3.92
C GLY A 228 6.43 2.06 -5.25
N GLY A 229 7.68 2.26 -5.67
CA GLY A 229 8.23 1.61 -6.86
C GLY A 229 7.74 2.21 -8.18
N THR A 230 7.43 3.51 -8.24
CA THR A 230 6.86 4.14 -9.43
C THR A 230 7.47 5.50 -9.78
N VAL A 231 7.40 5.86 -11.06
CA VAL A 231 7.70 7.21 -11.58
C VAL A 231 6.49 7.67 -12.40
N GLN A 232 5.90 8.80 -12.04
CA GLN A 232 4.59 9.27 -12.54
C GLN A 232 3.47 8.21 -12.44
N GLY A 233 3.52 7.37 -11.41
CA GLY A 233 2.58 6.26 -11.24
C GLY A 233 2.87 5.04 -12.12
N GLU A 234 3.77 5.15 -13.10
CA GLU A 234 4.22 4.03 -13.92
C GLU A 234 5.22 3.17 -13.13
N PRO A 235 5.07 1.83 -13.14
CA PRO A 235 6.04 0.90 -12.55
C PRO A 235 7.48 1.16 -13.01
N CYS A 236 8.40 1.36 -12.07
CA CYS A 236 9.83 1.46 -12.35
C CYS A 236 10.54 0.21 -11.84
N LEU A 237 11.05 -0.63 -12.75
CA LEU A 237 11.70 -1.90 -12.40
C LEU A 237 12.89 -1.73 -11.44
N ALA A 238 13.63 -0.61 -11.53
CA ALA A 238 14.73 -0.33 -10.62
C ALA A 238 14.29 -0.18 -9.16
N LEU A 239 13.05 0.26 -8.92
CA LEU A 239 12.49 0.53 -7.59
C LEU A 239 11.55 -0.58 -7.08
N GLN A 240 11.21 -1.56 -7.92
CA GLN A 240 10.28 -2.63 -7.58
C GLN A 240 10.97 -3.92 -7.09
N GLY A 241 10.25 -4.65 -6.24
CA GLY A 241 10.64 -5.99 -5.79
C GLY A 241 10.29 -7.05 -6.83
N GLY A 242 11.18 -8.01 -7.05
CA GLY A 242 11.08 -9.07 -8.05
C GLY A 242 12.36 -9.89 -8.05
N SER A 243 12.78 -10.44 -9.19
CA SER A 243 14.05 -11.19 -9.34
C SER A 243 15.31 -10.41 -8.93
N PHE A 244 15.19 -9.12 -8.62
CA PHE A 244 16.29 -8.21 -8.40
C PHE A 244 16.28 -7.47 -7.05
N ASP A 245 15.19 -7.50 -6.29
CA ASP A 245 15.16 -6.89 -4.95
C ASP A 245 15.54 -5.38 -4.90
N GLY A 246 15.15 -4.59 -5.91
CA GLY A 246 15.44 -3.14 -6.00
C GLY A 246 14.74 -2.23 -4.97
N ARG A 247 13.97 -2.83 -4.05
CA ARG A 247 13.23 -2.13 -2.99
C ARG A 247 14.17 -1.30 -2.11
N PHE A 248 13.67 -0.16 -1.64
CA PHE A 248 14.46 0.77 -0.81
C PHE A 248 15.19 0.08 0.35
N ALA A 249 16.50 0.29 0.40
CA ALA A 249 17.42 -0.28 1.40
C ALA A 249 17.40 -1.81 1.49
N HIS A 250 16.87 -2.53 0.50
CA HIS A 250 16.88 -3.98 0.50
C HIS A 250 18.30 -4.51 0.38
N GLY A 251 18.57 -5.65 1.03
CA GLY A 251 19.89 -6.25 1.08
C GLY A 251 20.87 -5.49 1.98
N VAL A 252 20.49 -4.33 2.53
CA VAL A 252 21.22 -3.66 3.62
C VAL A 252 20.75 -4.25 4.95
N GLY A 253 21.66 -4.39 5.91
CA GLY A 253 21.35 -4.92 7.23
C GLY A 253 20.27 -4.13 7.99
N ASP A 254 19.91 -4.61 9.18
CA ASP A 254 18.80 -4.06 9.96
C ASP A 254 19.03 -2.63 10.44
N GLU A 255 20.26 -2.13 10.41
CA GLU A 255 20.59 -0.75 10.74
C GLU A 255 21.38 -0.09 9.62
N TYR A 256 20.89 1.06 9.14
CA TYR A 256 21.52 1.80 8.05
C TYR A 256 21.41 3.32 8.20
N ASN A 257 22.34 4.02 7.56
CA ASN A 257 22.25 5.48 7.38
C ASN A 257 21.67 5.80 6.00
N ILE A 258 20.99 6.93 5.86
CA ILE A 258 20.51 7.47 4.59
C ILE A 258 21.32 8.72 4.27
N THR A 259 21.97 8.77 3.11
CA THR A 259 22.78 9.92 2.66
C THR A 259 22.34 10.38 1.28
N TYR A 260 22.43 11.68 1.05
CA TYR A 260 22.27 12.31 -0.26
C TYR A 260 23.62 12.80 -0.77
N GLU A 261 23.84 12.64 -2.08
CA GLU A 261 24.99 13.18 -2.80
C GLU A 261 24.51 13.91 -4.05
N SER A 262 25.24 14.96 -4.45
CA SER A 262 24.89 15.85 -5.57
C SER A 262 23.50 16.51 -5.41
N GLY A 263 23.11 16.86 -4.17
CA GLY A 263 21.84 17.51 -3.87
C GLY A 263 21.65 18.88 -4.52
N ASP A 264 22.73 19.53 -4.95
CA ASP A 264 22.76 20.79 -5.70
C ASP A 264 22.40 20.62 -7.19
N GLN A 265 22.36 19.38 -7.69
CA GLN A 265 22.05 19.08 -9.09
C GLN A 265 20.56 18.75 -9.33
N ILE A 266 19.77 18.61 -8.25
CA ILE A 266 18.33 18.33 -8.29
C ILE A 266 17.54 19.43 -7.58
N LYS A 267 16.38 19.81 -8.11
CA LYS A 267 15.51 20.81 -7.50
C LYS A 267 14.09 20.29 -7.36
N GLY A 268 13.46 20.52 -6.21
CA GLY A 268 12.08 20.14 -5.97
C GLY A 268 11.75 20.04 -4.49
N ASN A 269 10.90 19.08 -4.14
CA ASN A 269 10.62 18.73 -2.76
C ASN A 269 10.69 17.22 -2.55
N TYR A 270 10.84 16.80 -1.29
CA TYR A 270 10.81 15.39 -0.93
C TYR A 270 10.22 15.20 0.46
N SER A 271 9.72 14.00 0.74
CA SER A 271 9.29 13.60 2.07
C SER A 271 9.55 12.12 2.25
N MET A 272 9.90 11.72 3.47
CA MET A 272 9.97 10.32 3.88
C MET A 272 9.57 10.19 5.36
N VAL A 273 9.16 9.00 5.78
CA VAL A 273 8.95 8.68 7.20
C VAL A 273 9.80 7.47 7.56
N VAL A 274 10.64 7.64 8.58
CA VAL A 274 11.46 6.57 9.16
C VAL A 274 10.89 6.18 10.53
N ARG A 275 11.03 4.92 10.95
CA ARG A 275 10.51 4.44 12.23
C ARG A 275 11.46 4.79 13.37
N ASP A 276 12.45 3.94 13.63
CA ASP A 276 13.46 4.13 14.66
C ASP A 276 14.73 4.66 14.02
N SER A 277 15.27 5.78 14.52
CA SER A 277 16.44 6.43 13.93
C SER A 277 17.05 7.49 14.86
N THR A 278 18.30 7.85 14.58
CA THR A 278 19.01 8.94 15.26
C THR A 278 19.01 10.20 14.37
N PRO A 279 18.78 11.41 14.92
CA PRO A 279 18.92 12.64 14.16
C PRO A 279 20.34 12.84 13.64
N ALA A 280 20.46 13.16 12.36
CA ALA A 280 21.65 13.81 11.83
C ALA A 280 21.52 15.32 12.09
N ASN A 281 22.60 16.00 12.49
CA ASN A 281 22.59 17.46 12.77
C ASN A 281 22.55 18.31 11.48
N THR A 282 21.82 17.86 10.46
CA THR A 282 21.83 18.37 9.08
C THR A 282 20.48 18.95 8.64
N LEU A 283 19.51 19.02 9.55
CA LEU A 283 18.13 19.43 9.27
C LEU A 283 17.74 20.63 10.14
N ASP A 284 16.94 21.52 9.56
CA ASP A 284 16.32 22.65 10.24
C ASP A 284 15.15 22.24 11.14
N THR A 285 14.67 23.20 11.91
CA THR A 285 13.39 23.12 12.62
C THR A 285 12.25 23.61 11.73
N ALA A 286 11.16 22.84 11.66
CA ALA A 286 9.96 23.26 10.93
C ALA A 286 9.47 24.65 11.42
N PRO A 287 9.08 25.57 10.51
CA PRO A 287 8.75 25.33 9.10
C PRO A 287 9.90 25.55 8.09
N ALA A 288 11.12 25.90 8.54
CA ALA A 288 12.27 26.00 7.64
C ALA A 288 12.57 24.63 7.02
N SER A 289 13.05 24.59 5.77
CA SER A 289 13.25 23.34 5.02
C SER A 289 14.72 23.19 4.60
N PRO A 290 15.28 21.97 4.61
CA PRO A 290 14.65 20.70 5.00
C PRO A 290 14.57 20.52 6.52
N PHE A 291 13.52 19.84 7.03
CA PHE A 291 13.29 19.64 8.47
C PHE A 291 12.97 18.20 8.84
N SER A 292 12.99 17.92 10.15
CA SER A 292 12.38 16.71 10.72
C SER A 292 11.31 17.04 11.76
N THR A 293 10.27 16.20 11.82
CA THR A 293 9.15 16.30 12.79
C THR A 293 8.73 14.92 13.25
N THR A 294 8.14 14.82 14.45
CA THR A 294 7.52 13.57 14.89
C THR A 294 6.40 13.17 13.92
N ALA A 295 6.27 11.87 13.69
CA ALA A 295 5.27 11.33 12.77
C ALA A 295 4.71 10.01 13.29
N VAL A 296 3.51 9.64 12.85
CA VAL A 296 2.99 8.28 12.99
C VAL A 296 3.56 7.44 11.87
N TYR A 297 4.33 6.40 12.20
CA TYR A 297 4.82 5.44 11.21
C TYR A 297 3.69 4.48 10.79
N ASN A 298 3.08 3.77 11.73
CA ASN A 298 1.94 2.90 11.44
C ASN A 298 0.90 2.98 12.55
N ALA A 299 -0.30 2.50 12.27
CA ALA A 299 -1.33 2.28 13.25
C ALA A 299 -1.97 0.91 13.03
N THR A 300 -2.37 0.24 14.12
CA THR A 300 -3.18 -0.97 14.02
C THR A 300 -4.63 -0.62 14.30
N VAL A 301 -5.54 -1.06 13.44
CA VAL A 301 -6.98 -0.94 13.66
C VAL A 301 -7.63 -2.30 13.80
N ARG A 302 -8.65 -2.38 14.63
CA ARG A 302 -9.57 -3.51 14.68
C ARG A 302 -10.72 -3.22 13.72
N TYR A 303 -10.83 -4.06 12.71
CA TYR A 303 -11.88 -4.06 11.72
C TYR A 303 -12.88 -5.16 12.04
N ARG A 304 -14.16 -4.78 12.10
CA ARG A 304 -15.26 -5.72 12.31
C ARG A 304 -16.32 -5.49 11.24
N TYR A 305 -16.69 -6.57 10.57
CA TYR A 305 -17.66 -6.62 9.50
C TYR A 305 -18.76 -7.62 9.88
N ASP A 306 -19.97 -7.14 10.11
CA ASP A 306 -21.13 -7.93 10.50
C ASP A 306 -22.23 -7.82 9.44
N THR A 307 -22.78 -8.95 9.03
CA THR A 307 -24.02 -9.07 8.24
C THR A 307 -24.98 -10.03 8.96
N SER A 308 -26.16 -10.31 8.38
CA SER A 308 -27.11 -11.27 8.97
C SER A 308 -26.54 -12.69 9.10
N ASN A 309 -25.56 -13.05 8.25
CA ASN A 309 -25.07 -14.43 8.10
C ASN A 309 -23.55 -14.55 8.31
N LEU A 310 -22.81 -13.44 8.41
CA LEU A 310 -21.36 -13.43 8.52
C LEU A 310 -20.90 -12.44 9.59
N ARG A 311 -19.96 -12.86 10.43
CA ARG A 311 -19.19 -11.98 11.30
C ARG A 311 -17.72 -12.21 11.06
N TYR A 312 -17.02 -11.17 10.64
CA TYR A 312 -15.59 -11.18 10.37
C TYR A 312 -14.90 -10.10 11.22
N GLU A 313 -13.84 -10.47 11.92
CA GLU A 313 -13.05 -9.55 12.73
C GLU A 313 -11.56 -9.76 12.44
N ALA A 314 -10.85 -8.66 12.19
CA ALA A 314 -9.42 -8.68 11.88
C ALA A 314 -8.70 -7.50 12.52
N LYS A 315 -7.41 -7.67 12.81
CA LYS A 315 -6.49 -6.55 13.07
C LYS A 315 -5.76 -6.22 11.78
N ILE A 316 -5.85 -4.97 11.35
CA ILE A 316 -5.20 -4.46 10.14
C ILE A 316 -4.12 -3.49 10.57
N ARG A 317 -2.89 -3.72 10.11
CA ARG A 317 -1.75 -2.85 10.37
C ARG A 317 -1.58 -1.93 9.16
N VAL A 318 -1.84 -0.64 9.35
CA VAL A 318 -1.82 0.37 8.30
C VAL A 318 -0.51 1.16 8.36
N ALA A 319 0.35 0.98 7.36
CA ALA A 319 1.57 1.77 7.16
C ALA A 319 1.63 2.31 5.72
N PRO A 320 1.13 3.54 5.49
CA PRO A 320 0.94 4.03 4.12
C PRO A 320 2.28 4.27 3.41
N GLY A 321 2.44 3.67 2.24
CA GLY A 321 3.65 3.75 1.41
C GLY A 321 4.83 2.96 1.96
N GLU A 322 4.60 2.01 2.86
CA GLU A 322 5.63 1.04 3.23
C GLU A 322 5.77 0.02 2.08
N PRO A 323 7.00 -0.32 1.65
CA PRO A 323 7.17 -1.37 0.66
C PRO A 323 6.65 -2.70 1.22
N ASP A 324 6.02 -3.52 0.37
CA ASP A 324 5.54 -4.84 0.78
C ASP A 324 6.68 -5.69 1.34
N ALA A 325 6.42 -6.34 2.48
CA ALA A 325 7.32 -7.32 3.07
C ALA A 325 7.43 -8.53 2.13
N SER A 326 8.66 -8.96 1.85
CA SER A 326 8.95 -10.22 1.14
C SER A 326 8.46 -11.44 1.91
#